data_AF-A0A8T5HFE5-F1
#
_entry.id   AF-A0A8T5HFE5-F1
#
_cell.length_a   1.000
_cell.length_b   1.000
_cell.length_c   1.000
_cell.angle_alpha   90.00
_cell.angle_beta   90.00
_cell.angle_gamma   90.00
#
_symmetry.space_group_name_H-M   'P 1'
#
loop_
_entity.id
_entity.type
_entity.pdbx_description
1 polymer ?
#
loop_
_entity_poly.entity_id
_entity_poly.type
_entity_poly.pdbx_seq_one_letter_code
_entity_poly.pdbx_strand_id
1 'polypeptide(L)'
;TKNILKQILKKQILVPGSGKFLLQPISIDDVCRCINVALHSSKFSNKIIDLVGPKEITFQNLIKKSVSPKIKIKKINLELAYKKALNDINFEYGVEDLNILVGNYVGNHKRLQNLCNFNFKKIESLNT
;
A
#
# COMPACT_ATOMS: atom_id res chain seq x y z
N THR A 1 -6.75 3.56 4.41
CA THR A 1 -7.56 4.39 3.49
C THR A 1 -9.02 4.38 3.90
N LYS A 2 -9.79 5.42 3.54
CA LYS A 2 -11.22 5.55 3.89
C LYS A 2 -12.05 4.33 3.45
N ASN A 3 -11.72 3.77 2.28
CA ASN A 3 -12.42 2.61 1.69
C ASN A 3 -12.28 1.33 2.52
N ILE A 4 -11.07 1.05 3.05
CA ILE A 4 -10.86 -0.11 3.93
C ILE A 4 -11.56 0.10 5.28
N LEU A 5 -11.54 1.33 5.83
CA LEU A 5 -12.24 1.65 7.08
C LEU A 5 -13.76 1.45 6.94
N LYS A 6 -14.37 1.89 5.83
CA LYS A 6 -15.79 1.66 5.52
C LYS A 6 -16.14 0.16 5.54
N GLN A 7 -15.27 -0.68 4.99
CA GLN A 7 -15.44 -2.14 4.96
C GLN A 7 -15.25 -2.78 6.34
N ILE A 8 -14.30 -2.30 7.13
CA ILE A 8 -14.09 -2.72 8.52
C ILE A 8 -15.37 -2.49 9.35
N LEU A 9 -16.03 -1.34 9.18
CA LEU A 9 -17.32 -1.04 9.84
C LEU A 9 -18.42 -2.03 9.43
N LYS A 10 -18.43 -2.48 8.17
CA LYS A 10 -19.32 -3.55 7.67
C LYS A 10 -18.91 -4.97 8.14
N LYS A 11 -17.84 -5.10 8.93
CA LYS A 11 -17.26 -6.37 9.41
C LYS A 11 -16.86 -7.35 8.29
N GLN A 12 -16.70 -6.85 7.06
CA GLN A 12 -16.33 -7.66 5.90
C GLN A 12 -15.49 -6.84 4.93
N ILE A 13 -14.36 -7.39 4.49
CA ILE A 13 -13.48 -6.79 3.47
C ILE A 13 -13.48 -7.66 2.22
N LEU A 14 -13.66 -7.02 1.07
CA LEU A 14 -13.54 -7.62 -0.25
C LEU A 14 -12.08 -7.54 -0.71
N VAL A 15 -11.52 -8.65 -1.15
CA VAL A 15 -10.19 -8.72 -1.78
C VAL A 15 -10.40 -8.95 -3.27
N PRO A 16 -10.07 -7.97 -4.13
CA PRO A 16 -10.18 -8.14 -5.58
C PRO A 16 -9.25 -9.24 -6.11
N GLY A 17 -9.75 -10.01 -7.06
CA GLY A 17 -8.99 -11.04 -7.76
C GLY A 17 -8.33 -12.06 -6.83
N SER A 18 -7.04 -12.35 -7.10
CA SER A 18 -6.27 -13.30 -6.30
C SER A 18 -5.87 -12.75 -4.92
N GLY A 19 -5.81 -11.42 -4.77
CA GLY A 19 -5.24 -10.73 -3.62
C GLY A 19 -3.69 -10.80 -3.52
N LYS A 20 -3.02 -11.40 -4.52
CA LYS A 20 -1.55 -11.55 -4.55
C LYS A 20 -0.82 -10.33 -5.11
N PHE A 21 -1.54 -9.23 -5.30
CA PHE A 21 -0.98 -7.96 -5.74
C PHE A 21 0.10 -7.46 -4.77
N LEU A 22 1.28 -7.12 -5.28
CA LEU A 22 2.41 -6.65 -4.49
C LEU A 22 2.26 -5.16 -4.17
N LEU A 23 2.57 -4.81 -2.93
CA LEU A 23 2.66 -3.46 -2.42
C LEU A 23 3.96 -3.34 -1.64
N GLN A 24 4.52 -2.13 -1.57
CA GLN A 24 5.72 -1.85 -0.78
C GLN A 24 5.52 -0.66 0.18
N PRO A 25 4.71 -0.83 1.24
CA PRO A 25 4.31 0.28 2.11
C PRO A 25 5.50 0.88 2.86
N ILE A 26 5.51 2.20 2.96
CA ILE A 26 6.49 3.00 3.69
C ILE A 26 5.82 3.73 4.87
N SER A 27 6.54 3.92 5.96
CA SER A 27 6.07 4.75 7.07
C SER A 27 6.04 6.23 6.68
N ILE A 28 5.04 6.97 7.14
CA ILE A 28 4.98 8.43 6.94
C ILE A 28 6.21 9.11 7.55
N ASP A 29 6.66 8.67 8.73
CA ASP A 29 7.88 9.21 9.35
C ASP A 29 9.12 9.02 8.46
N ASP A 30 9.22 7.87 7.79
CA ASP A 30 10.34 7.59 6.90
C ASP A 30 10.27 8.49 5.67
N VAL A 31 9.07 8.70 5.11
CA VAL A 31 8.84 9.65 4.01
C VAL A 31 9.29 11.05 4.40
N CYS A 32 8.86 11.55 5.57
CA CYS A 32 9.26 12.87 6.06
C CYS A 32 10.79 12.97 6.23
N ARG A 33 11.42 11.92 6.78
CA ARG A 33 12.89 11.87 6.91
C ARG A 33 13.58 11.83 5.55
N CYS A 34 13.09 11.08 4.57
CA CYS A 34 13.62 11.06 3.21
C CYS A 34 13.59 12.45 2.57
N ILE A 35 12.43 13.13 2.65
CA ILE A 35 12.25 14.48 2.10
C ILE A 35 13.21 15.45 2.79
N ASN A 36 13.30 15.41 4.12
CA ASN A 36 14.22 16.27 4.87
C ASN A 36 15.69 16.06 4.46
N VAL A 37 16.13 14.80 4.31
CA VAL A 37 17.48 14.50 3.82
C VAL A 37 17.69 15.01 2.38
N ALA A 38 16.69 14.86 1.51
CA ALA A 38 16.77 15.31 0.12
C ALA A 38 16.92 16.84 -0.01
N LEU A 39 16.26 17.61 0.87
CA LEU A 39 16.38 19.07 0.90
C LEU A 39 17.80 19.55 1.24
N HIS A 40 18.58 18.74 1.95
CA HIS A 40 19.92 19.10 2.45
C HIS A 40 21.06 18.33 1.77
N SER A 41 20.79 17.53 0.74
CA SER A 41 21.77 16.64 0.13
C SER A 41 21.76 16.70 -1.39
N SER A 42 22.88 17.10 -1.98
CA SER A 42 23.08 17.09 -3.45
C SER A 42 22.99 15.70 -4.08
N LYS A 43 23.05 14.62 -3.28
CA LYS A 43 22.88 13.23 -3.75
C LYS A 43 21.52 13.00 -4.42
N PHE A 44 20.51 13.83 -4.12
CA PHE A 44 19.16 13.75 -4.68
C PHE A 44 18.96 14.66 -5.90
N SER A 45 19.92 15.53 -6.23
CA SER A 45 19.81 16.48 -7.32
C SER A 45 19.57 15.79 -8.66
N ASN A 46 18.56 16.25 -9.39
CA ASN A 46 18.17 15.73 -10.72
C ASN A 46 17.89 14.21 -10.72
N LYS A 47 17.28 13.67 -9.65
CA LYS A 47 16.89 12.26 -9.56
C LYS A 47 15.40 12.11 -9.28
N ILE A 48 14.77 11.18 -9.99
CA ILE A 48 13.48 10.62 -9.63
C ILE A 48 13.74 9.44 -8.68
N ILE A 49 13.11 9.47 -7.51
CA ILE A 49 13.31 8.49 -6.45
C ILE A 49 11.96 7.97 -5.97
N ASP A 50 11.79 6.65 -6.02
CA ASP A 50 10.61 5.99 -5.46
C ASP A 50 10.74 5.90 -3.94
N LEU A 51 9.73 6.40 -3.24
CA LEU A 51 9.64 6.33 -1.78
C LEU A 51 8.98 5.02 -1.37
N VAL A 52 9.79 4.00 -1.13
CA VAL A 52 9.33 2.63 -0.89
C VAL A 52 9.86 2.05 0.41
N GLY A 53 9.03 1.24 1.07
CA GLY A 53 9.40 0.60 2.32
C GLY A 53 10.36 -0.58 2.17
N PRO A 54 10.86 -1.13 3.28
CA PRO A 54 11.90 -2.16 3.29
C PRO A 54 11.45 -3.54 2.83
N LYS A 55 10.14 -3.78 2.73
CA LYS A 55 9.59 -5.09 2.39
C LYS A 55 8.39 -4.97 1.47
N GLU A 56 8.34 -5.87 0.50
CA GLU A 56 7.16 -6.14 -0.29
C GLU A 56 6.17 -7.00 0.51
N ILE A 57 4.88 -6.77 0.30
CA ILE A 57 3.80 -7.53 0.93
C ILE A 57 2.63 -7.64 -0.05
N THR A 58 1.96 -8.79 -0.07
CA THR A 58 0.74 -8.91 -0.87
C THR A 58 -0.41 -8.15 -0.24
N PHE A 59 -1.32 -7.62 -1.04
CA PHE A 59 -2.52 -6.93 -0.55
C PHE A 59 -3.32 -7.80 0.42
N GLN A 60 -3.51 -9.08 0.12
CA GLN A 60 -4.20 -10.01 1.02
C GLN A 60 -3.47 -10.15 2.38
N ASN A 61 -2.14 -10.22 2.39
CA ASN A 61 -1.39 -10.34 3.63
C ASN A 61 -1.38 -9.03 4.42
N LEU A 62 -1.33 -7.89 3.72
CA LEU A 62 -1.45 -6.57 4.35
C LEU A 62 -2.81 -6.46 5.07
N ILE A 63 -3.91 -6.75 4.38
CA ILE A 63 -5.25 -6.74 4.99
C ILE A 63 -5.30 -7.68 6.20
N LYS A 64 -4.83 -8.93 6.08
CA LYS A 64 -4.81 -9.88 7.21
C LYS A 64 -4.05 -9.37 8.43
N LYS A 65 -2.95 -8.64 8.23
CA LYS A 65 -2.14 -8.07 9.32
C LYS A 65 -2.74 -6.80 9.91
N SER A 66 -3.47 -6.02 9.11
CA SER A 66 -4.03 -4.72 9.51
C SER A 66 -5.40 -4.79 10.19
N VAL A 67 -6.09 -5.94 10.16
CA VAL A 67 -7.49 -6.03 10.60
C VAL A 67 -7.69 -7.13 11.63
N SER A 68 -8.69 -6.94 12.51
CA SER A 68 -9.01 -7.93 13.54
C SER A 68 -9.39 -9.28 12.90
N PRO A 69 -8.98 -10.43 13.48
CA PRO A 69 -9.38 -11.76 13.02
C PRO A 69 -10.90 -11.98 12.96
N LYS A 70 -11.69 -11.15 13.67
CA LYS A 70 -13.17 -11.20 13.66
C LYS A 70 -13.78 -10.69 12.34
N ILE A 71 -13.02 -9.96 11.53
CA ILE A 71 -13.50 -9.37 10.26
C ILE A 71 -13.38 -10.41 9.15
N LYS A 72 -14.48 -10.64 8.43
CA LYS A 72 -14.51 -11.63 7.34
C LYS A 72 -13.79 -11.08 6.11
N ILE A 73 -12.87 -11.85 5.55
CA ILE A 73 -12.21 -11.52 4.27
C ILE A 73 -12.83 -12.39 3.18
N LYS A 74 -13.43 -11.78 2.17
CA LYS A 74 -14.01 -12.47 1.00
C LYS A 74 -13.31 -12.05 -0.28
N LYS A 75 -13.17 -12.96 -1.24
CA LYS A 75 -12.66 -12.62 -2.57
C LYS A 75 -13.81 -12.18 -3.48
N ILE A 76 -13.51 -11.28 -4.40
CA ILE A 76 -14.38 -10.91 -5.52
C ILE A 76 -13.60 -11.08 -6.81
N ASN A 77 -14.26 -11.56 -7.88
CA ASN A 77 -13.65 -11.61 -9.20
C ASN A 77 -13.18 -10.20 -9.62
N LEU A 78 -11.99 -10.10 -10.23
CA LEU A 78 -11.38 -8.81 -10.57
C LEU A 78 -12.19 -8.05 -11.62
N GLU A 79 -12.65 -8.72 -12.67
CA GLU A 79 -13.50 -8.12 -13.71
C GLU A 79 -14.81 -7.60 -13.11
N LEU A 80 -15.43 -8.40 -12.23
CA LEU A 80 -16.63 -7.96 -11.52
C LEU A 80 -16.35 -6.75 -10.62
N ALA A 81 -15.18 -6.68 -9.98
CA ALA A 81 -14.79 -5.52 -9.17
C ALA A 81 -14.67 -4.25 -10.03
N TYR A 82 -14.05 -4.33 -11.21
CA TYR A 82 -13.98 -3.21 -12.15
C TYR A 82 -15.36 -2.80 -12.66
N LYS A 83 -16.19 -3.77 -13.06
CA LYS A 83 -17.57 -3.49 -13.49
C LYS A 83 -18.38 -2.78 -12.40
N LYS A 84 -18.22 -3.19 -11.14
CA LYS A 84 -18.89 -2.51 -10.01
C LYS A 84 -18.31 -1.12 -9.74
N ALA A 85 -16.98 -0.96 -9.76
CA ALA A 85 -16.33 0.33 -9.56
C ALA A 85 -16.76 1.38 -10.59
N LEU A 86 -17.07 0.98 -11.82
CA LEU A 86 -17.54 1.87 -12.88
C LEU A 86 -19.03 2.24 -12.76
N ASN A 87 -19.87 1.33 -12.25
CA ASN A 87 -21.32 1.46 -12.33
C ASN A 87 -22.02 1.69 -10.98
N ASP A 88 -21.34 1.44 -9.86
CA ASP A 88 -21.90 1.56 -8.51
C ASP A 88 -21.04 2.50 -7.65
N ILE A 89 -21.56 3.70 -7.43
CA ILE A 89 -20.91 4.74 -6.60
C ILE A 89 -20.74 4.31 -5.14
N ASN A 90 -21.50 3.32 -4.68
CA ASN A 90 -21.43 2.83 -3.30
C ASN A 90 -20.46 1.65 -3.13
N PHE A 91 -19.91 1.13 -4.23
CA PHE A 91 -18.96 0.04 -4.21
C PHE A 91 -17.71 0.40 -3.38
N GLU A 92 -17.08 -0.64 -2.83
CA GLU A 92 -16.00 -0.50 -1.87
C GLU A 92 -14.70 0.07 -2.44
N TYR A 93 -14.49 -0.03 -3.75
CA TYR A 93 -13.26 0.38 -4.43
C TYR A 93 -13.57 1.29 -5.61
N GLY A 94 -12.73 2.30 -5.83
CA GLY A 94 -12.69 3.04 -7.08
C GLY A 94 -11.91 2.29 -8.18
N VAL A 95 -12.00 2.76 -9.42
CA VAL A 95 -11.24 2.19 -10.55
C VAL A 95 -9.74 2.41 -10.34
N GLU A 96 -9.36 3.56 -9.80
CA GLU A 96 -7.98 3.93 -9.48
C GLU A 96 -7.41 3.02 -8.38
N ASP A 97 -8.20 2.71 -7.34
CA ASP A 97 -7.78 1.77 -6.30
C ASP A 97 -7.43 0.41 -6.91
N LEU A 98 -8.28 -0.09 -7.81
CA LEU A 98 -8.06 -1.37 -8.48
C LEU A 98 -6.84 -1.31 -9.40
N ASN A 99 -6.64 -0.21 -10.14
CA ASN A 99 -5.48 -0.02 -10.99
C ASN A 99 -4.18 0.00 -10.18
N ILE A 100 -4.16 0.68 -9.02
CA ILE A 100 -3.00 0.70 -8.12
C ILE A 100 -2.67 -0.73 -7.65
N LEU A 101 -3.68 -1.52 -7.29
CA LEU A 101 -3.47 -2.91 -6.88
C LEU A 101 -2.92 -3.75 -8.02
N VAL A 102 -3.53 -3.72 -9.20
CA VAL A 102 -3.12 -4.54 -10.34
C VAL A 102 -1.73 -4.18 -10.86
N GLY A 103 -1.32 -2.92 -10.71
CA GLY A 103 -0.03 -2.42 -11.18
C GLY A 103 1.20 -2.99 -10.48
N ASN A 104 1.07 -3.64 -9.32
CA ASN A 104 2.18 -4.22 -8.55
C ASN A 104 3.37 -3.25 -8.37
N TYR A 105 3.09 -1.98 -8.06
CA TYR A 105 4.10 -0.94 -7.97
C TYR A 105 5.04 -1.19 -6.77
N VAL A 106 6.24 -1.66 -7.09
CA VAL A 106 7.37 -1.86 -6.17
C VAL A 106 8.59 -1.14 -6.72
N GLY A 107 9.54 -0.82 -5.84
CA GLY A 107 10.72 -0.02 -6.17
C GLY A 107 11.98 -0.50 -5.46
N ASN A 108 13.11 0.11 -5.80
CA ASN A 108 14.41 -0.27 -5.28
C ASN A 108 14.68 0.36 -3.89
N HIS A 109 14.27 -0.35 -2.84
CA HIS A 109 14.49 0.09 -1.46
C HIS A 109 15.97 0.28 -1.11
N LYS A 110 16.87 -0.58 -1.58
CA LYS A 110 18.31 -0.47 -1.29
C LYS A 110 18.89 0.85 -1.82
N ARG A 111 18.46 1.25 -3.03
CA ARG A 111 18.85 2.54 -3.62
C ARG A 111 18.37 3.71 -2.76
N LEU A 112 17.11 3.69 -2.31
CA LEU A 112 16.57 4.72 -1.42
C LEU A 112 17.33 4.77 -0.09
N GLN A 113 17.57 3.60 0.52
CA GLN A 113 18.29 3.48 1.78
C GLN A 113 19.71 4.05 1.70
N ASN A 114 20.44 3.74 0.62
CA ASN A 114 21.80 4.24 0.41
C ASN A 114 21.84 5.77 0.23
N LEU A 115 20.82 6.36 -0.40
CA LEU A 115 20.73 7.81 -0.58
C LEU A 115 20.41 8.52 0.74
N CYS A 116 19.48 7.96 1.52
CA CYS A 116 19.02 8.52 2.79
C CYS A 116 19.96 8.26 3.96
N ASN A 117 20.76 7.19 3.91
CA ASN A 117 21.70 6.77 4.95
C ASN A 117 21.06 6.54 6.34
N PHE A 118 19.86 5.96 6.39
CA PHE A 118 19.21 5.52 7.63
C PHE A 118 18.37 4.25 7.44
N ASN A 119 17.97 3.62 8.54
CA ASN A 119 17.13 2.42 8.52
C ASN A 119 15.63 2.76 8.56
N PHE A 120 14.89 2.15 7.64
CA PHE A 120 13.44 2.33 7.50
C PHE A 120 12.69 1.43 8.47
N LYS A 121 11.55 1.92 8.96
CA LYS A 121 10.64 1.17 9.81
C LYS A 121 10.02 0.04 8.99
N LYS A 122 10.00 -1.16 9.57
CA LYS A 122 9.30 -2.29 8.98
C LYS A 122 7.81 -2.16 9.27
N ILE A 123 6.96 -2.63 8.37
CA ILE A 123 5.51 -2.64 8.61
C ILE A 123 5.15 -3.45 9.85
N GLU A 124 5.89 -4.53 10.13
CA GLU A 124 5.64 -5.34 11.32
C GLU A 124 5.87 -4.61 12.64
N SER A 125 6.66 -3.53 12.65
CA SER A 125 6.88 -2.70 13.84
C SER A 125 5.87 -1.55 13.99
N LEU A 126 4.88 -1.44 13.09
CA LEU A 126 3.82 -0.42 13.17
C LEU A 126 2.62 -0.87 14.02
N ASN A 127 2.61 -2.12 14.49
CA ASN A 127 1.60 -2.64 15.42
C ASN A 127 2.10 -2.48 16.87
N THR A 128 2.21 -1.24 17.33
CA THR A 128 2.32 -0.85 18.75
C THR A 128 1.46 0.36 18.98
#